data_AF-A0A2T2TKN5-F1
#
_entry.id   AF-A0A2T2TKN5-F1
#
_cell.length_a   1.000
_cell.length_b   1.000
_cell.length_c   1.000
_cell.angle_alpha   90.00
_cell.angle_beta   90.00
_cell.angle_gamma   90.00
#
_symmetry.space_group_name_H-M   'P 1'
#
loop_
_entity.id
_entity.type
_entity.pdbx_description
1 polymer ?
#
loop_
_entity_poly.entity_id
_entity_poly.type
_entity_poly.pdbx_seq_one_letter_code
_entity_poly.pdbx_strand_id
1 'polypeptide(L)'
;MSNSSEQEAVVSSLNRLLSNAVNAREGYRTAAQNASDSELQTFLNKKAQERSTIVANLEDLLRASGGDPDEVDTAAGKAHRGWINVRSTIGDENASVINECLRGEEHAINDYESALKEESLSRDARDTLSGQLETIQAVVRELEERR
;
A
#
# COMPACT_ATOMS: atom_id res chain seq x y z
N MET A 1 3.83 -28.58 18.20
CA MET A 1 4.98 -27.79 17.71
C MET A 1 4.59 -26.97 16.47
N SER A 2 3.39 -26.34 16.45
CA SER A 2 2.86 -25.72 15.22
C SER A 2 2.81 -24.19 15.24
N ASN A 3 3.20 -23.53 16.34
CA ASN A 3 3.04 -22.08 16.48
C ASN A 3 4.06 -21.24 15.71
N SER A 4 5.25 -21.78 15.38
CA SER A 4 6.33 -20.99 14.74
C SER A 4 6.05 -20.72 13.26
N SER A 5 5.62 -21.72 12.50
CA SER A 5 5.37 -21.58 11.06
C SER A 5 4.16 -20.70 10.75
N GLU A 6 3.12 -20.78 11.59
CA GLU A 6 1.93 -19.95 11.47
C GLU A 6 2.20 -18.49 11.86
N GLN A 7 3.07 -18.26 12.85
CA GLN A 7 3.54 -16.92 13.21
C GLN A 7 4.41 -16.33 12.10
N GLU A 8 5.34 -17.11 11.55
CA GLU A 8 6.20 -16.71 10.41
C GLU A 8 5.36 -16.34 9.18
N ALA A 9 4.28 -17.07 8.89
CA ALA A 9 3.35 -16.75 7.81
C ALA A 9 2.67 -15.40 8.01
N VAL A 10 2.15 -15.13 9.22
CA VAL A 10 1.55 -13.83 9.57
C VAL A 10 2.56 -12.70 9.46
N VAL A 11 3.76 -12.87 10.02
CA VAL A 11 4.85 -11.89 9.96
C VAL A 11 5.24 -11.60 8.51
N SER A 12 5.39 -12.63 7.68
CA SER A 12 5.68 -12.50 6.25
C SER A 12 4.58 -11.74 5.51
N SER A 13 3.31 -12.09 5.75
CA SER A 13 2.15 -11.42 5.17
C SER A 13 2.08 -9.94 5.57
N LEU A 14 2.28 -9.61 6.85
CA LEU A 14 2.31 -8.23 7.35
C LEU A 14 3.49 -7.42 6.77
N ASN A 15 4.68 -8.01 6.68
CA ASN A 15 5.85 -7.37 6.06
C ASN A 15 5.60 -7.04 4.58
N ARG A 16 4.94 -7.95 3.85
CA ARG A 16 4.57 -7.71 2.45
C ARG A 16 3.59 -6.54 2.32
N LEU A 17 2.57 -6.48 3.18
CA LEU A 17 1.63 -5.35 3.22
C LEU A 17 2.33 -4.05 3.56
N LEU A 18 3.25 -4.06 4.53
CA LEU A 18 4.02 -2.89 4.96
C LEU A 18 4.87 -2.36 3.80
N SER A 19 5.60 -3.25 3.12
CA SER A 19 6.39 -2.91 1.93
C SER A 19 5.53 -2.28 0.84
N ASN A 20 4.37 -2.86 0.53
CA ASN A 20 3.45 -2.30 -0.47
C ASN A 20 2.87 -0.94 -0.03
N ALA A 21 2.53 -0.76 1.24
CA ALA A 21 2.03 0.51 1.77
C ALA A 21 3.08 1.63 1.71
N VAL A 22 4.35 1.31 2.01
CA VAL A 22 5.49 2.24 1.84
C VAL A 22 5.66 2.59 0.37
N ASN A 23 5.61 1.59 -0.53
CA ASN A 23 5.74 1.82 -1.96
C ASN A 23 4.63 2.74 -2.48
N ALA A 24 3.38 2.49 -2.08
CA ALA A 24 2.22 3.31 -2.44
C ALA A 24 2.36 4.73 -1.91
N ARG A 25 2.82 4.92 -0.66
CA ARG A 25 3.05 6.25 -0.08
C ARG A 25 4.01 7.09 -0.94
N GLU A 26 5.16 6.53 -1.30
CA GLU A 26 6.14 7.24 -2.13
C GLU A 26 5.65 7.41 -3.58
N GLY A 27 4.91 6.43 -4.10
CA GLY A 27 4.23 6.51 -5.39
C GLY A 27 3.27 7.70 -5.45
N TYR A 28 2.39 7.86 -4.45
CA TYR A 28 1.46 8.99 -4.36
C TYR A 28 2.16 10.34 -4.21
N ARG A 29 3.23 10.43 -3.41
CA ARG A 29 4.03 11.67 -3.32
C ARG A 29 4.63 12.05 -4.66
N THR A 30 5.20 11.08 -5.35
CA THR A 30 5.82 11.31 -6.65
C THR A 30 4.76 11.63 -7.70
N ALA A 31 3.60 10.96 -7.68
CA ALA A 31 2.43 11.27 -8.50
C ALA A 31 2.00 12.73 -8.32
N ALA A 32 1.86 13.17 -7.06
CA ALA A 32 1.46 14.54 -6.74
C ALA A 32 2.47 15.59 -7.24
N GLN A 33 3.76 15.28 -7.23
CA GLN A 33 4.79 16.19 -7.77
C GLN A 33 4.75 16.33 -9.30
N ASN A 34 4.18 15.35 -10.00
CA ASN A 34 4.16 15.29 -11.46
C ASN A 34 2.79 15.58 -12.07
N ALA A 35 1.71 15.54 -11.27
CA ALA A 35 0.38 15.95 -11.74
C ALA A 35 0.39 17.45 -12.09
N SER A 36 -0.30 17.80 -13.19
CA SER A 36 -0.42 19.19 -13.64
C SER A 36 -1.65 19.90 -13.06
N ASP A 37 -2.65 19.13 -12.65
CA ASP A 37 -3.90 19.62 -12.07
C ASP A 37 -3.81 19.76 -10.54
N SER A 38 -4.13 20.94 -10.00
CA SER A 38 -4.01 21.24 -8.57
C SER A 38 -4.96 20.43 -7.67
N GLU A 39 -6.13 20.05 -8.19
CA GLU A 39 -7.08 19.21 -7.44
C GLU A 39 -6.53 17.79 -7.33
N LEU A 40 -6.01 17.24 -8.44
CA LEU A 40 -5.35 15.94 -8.48
C LEU A 40 -4.11 15.92 -7.58
N GLN A 41 -3.29 16.96 -7.58
CA GLN A 41 -2.16 17.09 -6.64
C GLN A 41 -2.61 17.01 -5.18
N THR A 42 -3.69 17.73 -4.84
CA THR A 42 -4.25 17.76 -3.47
C THR A 42 -4.76 16.37 -3.09
N PHE A 43 -5.47 15.71 -3.99
CA PHE A 43 -5.96 14.35 -3.81
C PHE A 43 -4.81 13.36 -3.55
N LEU A 44 -3.80 13.34 -4.42
CA LEU A 44 -2.67 12.40 -4.33
C LEU A 44 -1.85 12.63 -3.04
N ASN A 45 -1.64 13.88 -2.63
CA ASN A 45 -1.00 14.19 -1.34
C ASN A 45 -1.81 13.67 -0.14
N LYS A 46 -3.14 13.79 -0.19
CA LYS A 46 -4.02 13.22 0.84
C LYS A 46 -3.87 11.70 0.91
N LYS A 47 -3.85 11.01 -0.25
CA LYS A 47 -3.64 9.55 -0.30
C LYS A 47 -2.27 9.15 0.25
N ALA A 48 -1.20 9.91 -0.02
CA ALA A 48 0.11 9.68 0.60
C ALA A 48 0.07 9.78 2.14
N GLN A 49 -0.68 10.73 2.68
CA GLN A 49 -0.87 10.86 4.13
C GLN A 49 -1.66 9.68 4.71
N GLU A 50 -2.74 9.26 4.05
CA GLU A 50 -3.52 8.07 4.43
C GLU A 50 -2.64 6.81 4.46
N ARG A 51 -1.77 6.62 3.45
CA ARG A 51 -0.80 5.51 3.42
C ARG A 51 0.22 5.58 4.55
N SER A 52 0.59 6.78 5.03
CA SER A 52 1.47 6.93 6.18
C SER A 52 0.85 6.38 7.47
N THR A 53 -0.46 6.59 7.66
CA THR A 53 -1.20 5.99 8.79
C THR A 53 -1.29 4.47 8.67
N ILE A 54 -1.51 3.94 7.47
CA ILE A 54 -1.52 2.49 7.22
C ILE A 54 -0.17 1.86 7.55
N VAL A 55 0.93 2.49 7.11
CA VAL A 55 2.30 2.05 7.42
C VAL A 55 2.51 1.94 8.93
N ALA A 56 2.17 2.98 9.70
CA ALA A 56 2.32 2.96 11.15
C ALA A 56 1.53 1.82 11.81
N ASN A 57 0.27 1.63 11.41
CA ASN A 57 -0.56 0.53 11.94
C ASN A 57 0.02 -0.84 11.61
N LEU A 58 0.55 -1.04 10.39
CA LEU A 58 1.16 -2.31 9.98
C LEU A 58 2.45 -2.59 10.73
N GLU A 59 3.29 -1.58 10.99
CA GLU A 59 4.47 -1.73 11.85
C GLU A 59 4.09 -2.17 13.27
N ASP A 60 3.03 -1.59 13.84
CA ASP A 60 2.55 -1.96 15.18
C ASP A 60 2.01 -3.40 15.22
N LEU A 61 1.23 -3.79 14.21
CA LEU A 61 0.75 -5.17 14.08
C LEU A 61 1.91 -6.16 13.92
N LEU A 62 2.92 -5.82 13.11
CA LEU A 62 4.09 -6.67 12.88
C LEU A 62 4.87 -6.91 14.18
N ARG A 63 5.13 -5.84 14.95
CA ARG A 63 5.77 -5.93 16.28
C ARG A 63 4.93 -6.77 17.24
N ALA A 64 3.60 -6.58 17.25
CA ALA A 64 2.69 -7.36 18.09
C ALA A 64 2.66 -8.85 17.71
N SER A 65 2.88 -9.18 16.43
CA SER A 65 3.04 -10.55 15.92
C SER A 65 4.44 -11.13 16.12
N GLY A 66 5.36 -10.39 16.77
CA GLY A 66 6.72 -10.84 17.07
C GLY A 66 7.70 -10.75 15.89
N GLY A 67 7.34 -10.02 14.83
CA GLY A 67 8.26 -9.61 13.77
C GLY A 67 8.90 -8.26 14.09
N ASP A 68 10.03 -7.98 13.43
CA ASP A 68 10.57 -6.61 13.32
C ASP A 68 10.20 -6.11 11.92
N PRO A 69 9.86 -4.82 11.71
CA PRO A 69 9.87 -4.18 10.40
C PRO A 69 11.26 -4.24 9.76
N ASP A 70 11.60 -5.42 9.27
CA ASP A 70 12.73 -5.65 8.39
C ASP A 70 12.49 -4.82 7.12
N GLU A 71 13.51 -4.07 6.70
CA GLU A 71 13.61 -3.58 5.33
C GLU A 71 12.66 -2.45 4.87
N VAL A 72 12.15 -1.61 5.77
CA VAL A 72 11.42 -0.37 5.35
C VAL A 72 12.25 0.45 4.34
N ASP A 73 13.57 0.51 4.53
CA ASP A 73 14.53 1.17 3.62
C ASP A 73 14.72 0.45 2.28
N THR A 74 14.73 -0.89 2.25
CA THR A 74 14.90 -1.67 1.01
C THR A 74 13.64 -1.63 0.14
N ALA A 75 12.46 -1.66 0.78
CA ALA A 75 11.16 -1.49 0.14
C ALA A 75 11.03 -0.08 -0.47
N ALA A 76 11.28 0.97 0.33
CA ALA A 76 11.30 2.35 -0.15
C ALA A 76 12.27 2.55 -1.34
N GLY A 77 13.44 1.91 -1.29
CA GLY A 77 14.41 1.92 -2.38
C GLY A 77 13.95 1.22 -3.67
N LYS A 78 13.11 0.18 -3.58
CA LYS A 78 12.50 -0.49 -4.75
C LYS A 78 11.30 0.31 -5.29
N ALA A 79 10.52 0.95 -4.42
CA ALA A 79 9.41 1.84 -4.80
C ALA A 79 9.86 2.93 -5.77
N HIS A 80 10.96 3.60 -5.43
CA HIS A 80 11.46 4.74 -6.20
C HIS A 80 11.79 4.34 -7.64
N ARG A 81 12.34 3.13 -7.85
CA ARG A 81 12.66 2.62 -9.20
C ARG A 81 11.43 2.12 -9.96
N GLY A 82 10.47 1.50 -9.26
CA GLY A 82 9.22 1.04 -9.86
C GLY A 82 8.39 2.20 -10.40
N TRP A 83 8.25 3.28 -9.63
CA TRP A 83 7.46 4.44 -10.01
C TRP A 83 8.10 5.30 -11.12
N ILE A 84 9.44 5.39 -11.16
CA ILE A 84 10.15 6.13 -12.23
C ILE A 84 9.89 5.53 -13.63
N ASN A 85 9.83 4.20 -13.74
CA ASN A 85 9.61 3.52 -15.03
C ASN A 85 8.22 3.77 -15.63
N VAL A 86 7.24 4.12 -14.80
CA VAL A 86 5.85 4.36 -15.23
C VAL A 86 5.72 5.65 -16.03
N ARG A 87 6.57 6.65 -15.75
CA ARG A 87 6.56 7.95 -16.44
C ARG A 87 6.90 7.85 -17.94
N SER A 88 7.39 6.73 -18.45
CA SER A 88 7.83 6.62 -19.85
C SER A 88 6.70 6.41 -20.87
N THR A 89 5.42 6.51 -20.49
CA THR A 89 4.30 6.37 -21.42
C THR A 89 3.93 7.71 -22.05
N ILE A 90 4.06 7.78 -23.38
CA ILE A 90 3.64 8.91 -24.22
C ILE A 90 2.09 9.02 -24.12
N GLY A 91 1.56 10.09 -23.51
CA GLY A 91 0.12 10.30 -23.28
C GLY A 91 -0.22 11.51 -22.38
N ASP A 92 -1.48 11.63 -21.96
CA ASP A 92 -1.91 12.60 -20.95
C ASP A 92 -1.29 12.23 -19.59
N GLU A 93 -0.48 13.14 -19.04
CA GLU A 93 0.27 12.93 -17.81
C GLU A 93 -0.64 12.60 -16.62
N ASN A 94 -1.83 13.18 -16.52
CA ASN A 94 -2.76 12.93 -15.42
C ASN A 94 -3.41 11.55 -15.53
N ALA A 95 -3.85 11.17 -16.74
CA ALA A 95 -4.45 9.85 -16.97
C ALA A 95 -3.42 8.72 -16.75
N SER A 96 -2.16 8.92 -17.16
CA SER A 96 -1.09 7.95 -16.91
C SER A 96 -0.84 7.76 -15.41
N VAL A 97 -0.80 8.86 -14.64
CA VAL A 97 -0.68 8.83 -13.18
C VAL A 97 -1.83 8.06 -12.53
N ILE A 98 -3.08 8.34 -12.93
CA ILE A 98 -4.26 7.66 -12.37
C ILE A 98 -4.23 6.15 -12.65
N ASN A 99 -3.85 5.73 -13.87
CA ASN A 99 -3.80 4.31 -14.23
C ASN A 99 -2.74 3.55 -13.42
N GLU A 100 -1.58 4.14 -13.12
CA GLU A 100 -0.60 3.44 -12.28
C GLU A 100 -1.03 3.40 -10.82
N CYS A 101 -1.64 4.47 -10.29
CA CYS A 101 -2.24 4.42 -8.97
C CYS A 101 -3.26 3.26 -8.89
N LEU A 102 -4.17 3.13 -9.87
CA LEU A 102 -5.12 2.03 -9.93
C LEU A 102 -4.43 0.66 -9.92
N ARG A 103 -3.42 0.45 -10.77
CA ARG A 103 -2.66 -0.81 -10.83
C ARG A 103 -2.00 -1.16 -9.49
N GLY A 104 -1.46 -0.16 -8.79
CA GLY A 104 -0.86 -0.34 -7.46
C GLY A 104 -1.90 -0.71 -6.41
N GLU A 105 -3.06 -0.06 -6.42
CA GLU A 105 -4.15 -0.33 -5.47
C GLU A 105 -4.81 -1.70 -5.70
N GLU A 106 -5.03 -2.11 -6.94
CA GLU A 106 -5.50 -3.46 -7.26
C GLU A 106 -4.53 -4.55 -6.77
N HIS A 107 -3.22 -4.31 -6.92
CA HIS A 107 -2.22 -5.21 -6.37
C HIS A 107 -2.30 -5.26 -4.83
N ALA A 108 -2.46 -4.11 -4.17
CA ALA A 108 -2.63 -4.05 -2.73
C ALA A 108 -3.88 -4.83 -2.27
N ILE A 109 -5.03 -4.69 -2.95
CA ILE A 109 -6.26 -5.44 -2.61
C ILE A 109 -6.00 -6.94 -2.56
N ASN A 110 -5.37 -7.49 -3.60
CA ASN A 110 -5.04 -8.91 -3.66
C ASN A 110 -4.13 -9.35 -2.49
N ASP A 111 -3.22 -8.47 -2.09
CA ASP A 111 -2.31 -8.74 -0.98
C ASP A 111 -3.04 -8.78 0.36
N TYR A 112 -3.95 -7.83 0.60
CA TYR A 112 -4.79 -7.79 1.80
C TYR A 112 -5.74 -8.99 1.87
N GLU A 113 -6.41 -9.32 0.77
CA GLU A 113 -7.29 -10.50 0.69
C GLU A 113 -6.53 -11.81 0.95
N SER A 114 -5.27 -11.88 0.53
CA SER A 114 -4.41 -13.04 0.82
C SER A 114 -4.01 -13.08 2.30
N ALA A 115 -3.58 -11.95 2.87
CA ALA A 115 -3.19 -11.86 4.28
C ALA A 115 -4.36 -12.19 5.22
N LEU A 116 -5.58 -11.76 4.90
CA LEU A 116 -6.79 -12.03 5.71
C LEU A 116 -7.15 -13.53 5.80
N LYS A 117 -6.59 -14.37 4.93
CA LYS A 117 -6.76 -15.84 4.96
C LYS A 117 -5.86 -16.52 5.99
N GLU A 118 -4.87 -15.84 6.54
CA GLU A 118 -4.01 -16.40 7.59
C GLU A 118 -4.85 -16.69 8.84
N GLU A 119 -4.93 -17.97 9.24
CA GLU A 119 -5.80 -18.41 10.34
C GLU A 119 -5.33 -17.89 11.70
N SER A 120 -4.00 -17.74 11.86
CA SER A 120 -3.32 -17.28 13.07
C SER A 120 -3.34 -15.75 13.26
N LEU A 121 -3.99 -14.99 12.38
CA LEU A 121 -4.20 -13.55 12.60
C LEU A 121 -5.02 -13.33 13.88
N SER A 122 -4.50 -12.46 14.75
CA SER A 122 -5.28 -11.98 15.89
C SER A 122 -6.54 -11.25 15.42
N ARG A 123 -7.55 -11.19 16.27
CA ARG A 123 -8.80 -10.47 15.98
C ARG A 123 -8.52 -9.00 15.64
N ASP A 124 -7.70 -8.34 16.44
CA ASP A 124 -7.35 -6.93 16.24
C ASP A 124 -6.60 -6.70 14.92
N ALA A 125 -5.72 -7.63 14.53
CA ALA A 125 -5.05 -7.58 13.24
C ALA A 125 -6.05 -7.76 12.09
N ARG A 126 -6.96 -8.74 12.18
CA ARG A 126 -7.98 -8.98 11.15
C ARG A 126 -8.93 -7.77 11.00
N ASP A 127 -9.36 -7.16 12.10
CA ASP A 127 -10.21 -5.97 12.09
C ASP A 127 -9.48 -4.78 11.45
N THR A 128 -8.21 -4.57 11.81
CA THR A 128 -7.36 -3.51 11.23
C THR A 128 -7.15 -3.69 9.72
N LEU A 129 -6.77 -4.90 9.29
CA LEU A 129 -6.54 -5.21 7.89
C LEU A 129 -7.82 -5.09 7.05
N SER A 130 -8.97 -5.49 7.60
CA SER A 130 -10.27 -5.35 6.93
C SER A 130 -10.62 -3.88 6.68
N GLY A 131 -10.47 -3.02 7.70
CA GLY A 131 -10.72 -1.58 7.53
C GLY A 131 -9.76 -0.89 6.56
N GLN A 132 -8.50 -1.33 6.53
CA GLN A 132 -7.52 -0.86 5.55
C GLN A 132 -7.87 -1.30 4.12
N LEU A 133 -8.33 -2.55 3.94
CA LEU A 133 -8.81 -3.05 2.65
C LEU A 133 -10.01 -2.25 2.13
N GLU A 134 -10.99 -1.96 2.98
CA GLU A 134 -12.14 -1.12 2.62
C GLU A 134 -11.70 0.29 2.18
N THR A 135 -10.71 0.86 2.89
CA THR A 135 -10.11 2.16 2.54
C THR A 135 -9.46 2.11 1.15
N ILE A 136 -8.69 1.06 0.87
CA ILE A 136 -8.02 0.85 -0.42
C ILE A 136 -9.04 0.70 -1.56
N GLN A 137 -10.08 -0.11 -1.35
CA GLN A 137 -11.16 -0.27 -2.33
C GLN A 137 -11.92 1.03 -2.60
N ALA A 138 -12.09 1.89 -1.57
CA ALA A 138 -12.66 3.22 -1.76
C ALA A 138 -11.77 4.11 -2.63
N VAL A 139 -10.45 4.05 -2.44
CA VAL A 139 -9.50 4.79 -3.29
C VAL A 139 -9.57 4.34 -4.75
N VAL A 140 -9.70 3.03 -5.02
CA VAL A 140 -9.90 2.53 -6.40
C VAL A 140 -11.12 3.19 -7.05
N ARG A 141 -12.27 3.20 -6.35
CA ARG A 141 -13.49 3.86 -6.85
C ARG A 141 -13.28 5.36 -7.10
N GLU A 142 -12.64 6.06 -6.15
CA GLU A 142 -12.32 7.49 -6.30
C GLU A 142 -11.39 7.78 -7.50
N LEU A 143 -10.46 6.87 -7.81
CA LEU A 143 -9.56 6.98 -8.97
C LEU A 143 -10.27 6.67 -10.29
N GLU A 144 -11.16 5.67 -10.31
CA GLU A 144 -11.97 5.32 -11.49
C GLU A 144 -12.90 6.47 -11.90
N GLU A 145 -13.49 7.18 -10.93
CA GLU A 145 -14.34 8.35 -11.17
C GLU A 145 -13.56 9.55 -11.75
N ARG A 146 -12.24 9.56 -11.59
CA ARG A 146 -11.33 10.62 -12.05
C ARG A 146 -10.63 10.31 -13.39
N ARG A 147 -10.84 9.11 -13.94
CA ARG A 147 -10.23 8.62 -15.18
C ARG A 147 -10.91 9.20 -16.42
#